data_AF-A0A1F2P8A7-F1
#
_entry.id   AF-A0A1F2P8A7-F1
#
_cell.length_a   1.000
_cell.length_b   1.000
_cell.length_c   1.000
_cell.angle_alpha   90.00
_cell.angle_beta   90.00
_cell.angle_gamma   90.00
#
_symmetry.space_group_name_H-M   'P 1'
#
loop_
_entity.id
_entity.type
_entity.pdbx_description
1 polymer ?
#
loop_
_entity_poly.entity_id
_entity_poly.type
_entity_poly.pdbx_seq_one_letter_code
_entity_poly.pdbx_strand_id
1 'polypeptide(L)' 'MIIKAVYENNVLKPLEKLDLKEGEEVELEVKKKAMFGILKGWKVDSQRLKEELRNIHG' A
#
# COMPACT_ATOMS: atom_id res chain seq x y z
N MET A 1 -5.57 -17.58 3.24
CA MET A 1 -4.35 -17.18 3.99
C MET A 1 -3.98 -15.76 3.58
N ILE A 2 -3.55 -14.89 4.50
CA ILE A 2 -3.09 -13.53 4.16
C ILE A 2 -1.60 -13.47 4.44
N ILE A 3 -0.80 -13.40 3.39
CA ILE A 3 0.65 -13.27 3.48
C ILE A 3 0.99 -11.78 3.43
N LYS A 4 1.82 -11.30 4.36
CA LYS A 4 2.39 -9.96 4.26
C LYS A 4 3.64 -10.00 3.40
N ALA A 5 3.75 -9.04 2.49
CA ALA A 5 4.91 -8.91 1.62
C ALA A 5 5.33 -7.44 1.47
N VAL A 6 6.62 -7.23 1.21
CA VAL A 6 7.19 -5.95 0.79
C VAL A 6 7.41 -5.98 -0.71
N TYR A 7 7.15 -4.87 -1.39
CA TYR A 7 7.49 -4.71 -2.79
C TYR A 7 8.80 -3.92 -2.90
N GLU A 8 9.87 -4.59 -3.32
CA GLU A 8 11.20 -3.98 -3.47
C GLU A 8 11.90 -4.53 -4.72
N ASN A 9 12.65 -3.68 -5.42
CA ASN A 9 13.37 -4.04 -6.64
C ASN A 9 12.49 -4.74 -7.69
N ASN A 10 11.23 -4.29 -7.82
CA ASN A 10 10.22 -4.84 -8.71
C ASN A 10 9.73 -6.27 -8.38
N VAL A 11 9.99 -6.77 -7.16
CA VAL A 11 9.60 -8.11 -6.71
C VAL A 11 8.79 -8.05 -5.40
N LEU A 12 7.73 -8.86 -5.29
CA LEU A 12 7.02 -9.08 -4.03
C LEU A 12 7.77 -10.10 -3.18
N LYS A 13 8.21 -9.70 -1.99
CA LYS A 13 8.93 -10.56 -1.05
C LYS A 13 8.11 -10.79 0.22
N PRO A 14 7.79 -12.05 0.58
CA PRO A 14 7.05 -12.33 1.81
C PRO A 14 7.89 -11.95 3.03
N LEU A 15 7.24 -11.48 4.09
CA LEU A 15 7.89 -11.14 5.36
C LEU A 15 8.19 -12.37 6.23
N GLU A 16 7.66 -13.52 5.84
CA GLU A 16 7.79 -14.80 6.55
C GLU A 16 8.01 -15.94 5.56
N LYS A 17 8.51 -17.08 6.05
CA LYS A 17 8.74 -18.26 5.21
C LYS A 17 7.38 -18.87 4.80
N LEU A 18 7.25 -19.17 3.52
CA LEU A 18 6.09 -19.86 2.97
C LEU A 18 6.41 -21.34 2.79
N ASP A 19 5.45 -22.21 3.07
CA ASP A 19 5.56 -23.67 2.88
C ASP A 19 4.98 -24.08 1.52
N LEU A 20 5.45 -23.43 0.45
CA LEU A 20 5.07 -23.72 -0.93
C LEU A 20 6.06 -24.70 -1.55
N LYS A 21 5.58 -25.56 -2.44
CA LYS A 21 6.45 -26.47 -3.19
C LYS A 21 7.17 -25.71 -4.31
N GLU A 22 8.35 -26.19 -4.67
CA GLU A 22 9.09 -25.61 -5.80
C GLU A 22 8.30 -25.80 -7.10
N GLY A 23 8.11 -24.70 -7.84
CA GLY A 23 7.29 -24.67 -9.06
C GLY A 23 5.78 -24.55 -8.83
N GLU A 24 5.32 -24.39 -7.59
CA GLU A 24 3.89 -24.18 -7.29
C GLU A 24 3.40 -22.81 -7.77
N GLU A 25 2.42 -22.80 -8.67
CA GLU A 25 1.75 -21.58 -9.11
C GLU A 25 0.71 -21.13 -8.09
N VAL A 26 0.70 -19.84 -7.75
CA VAL A 26 -0.24 -19.25 -6.81
C VAL A 26 -0.86 -17.98 -7.37
N GLU A 27 -2.12 -17.75 -7.05
CA GLU A 27 -2.82 -16.51 -7.37
C GLU A 27 -2.56 -15.45 -6.30
N LEU A 28 -2.26 -14.22 -6.71
CA LEU A 28 -1.95 -13.11 -5.82
C LEU A 28 -3.04 -12.05 -5.85
N GLU A 29 -3.65 -11.77 -4.70
CA GLU A 29 -4.57 -10.64 -4.53
C GLU A 29 -3.86 -9.47 -3.83
N VAL A 30 -3.54 -8.41 -4.56
CA VAL A 30 -2.88 -7.22 -4.00
C VAL A 30 -3.91 -6.24 -3.46
N LYS A 31 -4.17 -6.31 -2.15
CA LYS A 31 -4.98 -5.31 -1.44
C LYS A 31 -4.11 -4.12 -1.07
N LYS A 32 -4.16 -3.04 -1.85
CA LYS A 32 -3.60 -1.75 -1.40
C LYS A 32 -4.32 -1.37 -0.12
N LYS A 33 -3.60 -1.29 1.01
CA LYS A 33 -4.14 -0.71 2.24
C LYS A 33 -4.60 0.69 1.90
N ALA A 34 -5.90 0.83 1.79
CA ALA A 34 -6.54 2.11 1.78
C ALA A 34 -6.18 2.83 3.08
N MET A 35 -5.19 3.72 3.04
CA MET A 35 -5.33 4.96 3.83
C MET A 35 -6.59 5.74 3.36
N PHE A 36 -7.24 5.29 2.28
CA PHE A 36 -8.53 5.66 1.71
C PHE A 36 -9.78 5.30 2.54
N GLY A 37 -9.66 5.03 3.85
CA GLY A 37 -10.82 5.24 4.74
C GLY A 37 -11.22 6.73 4.81
N ILE A 38 -10.28 7.64 4.53
CA ILE A 38 -10.47 9.10 4.59
C ILE A 38 -10.83 9.70 3.21
N LEU A 39 -10.38 9.09 2.11
CA LEU A 39 -10.42 9.72 0.77
C LEU A 39 -11.58 9.28 -0.13
N LYS A 40 -12.45 8.35 0.30
CA LYS A 40 -13.60 7.95 -0.54
C LYS A 40 -14.79 8.94 -0.51
N GLY A 41 -14.76 9.98 0.32
CA GLY A 41 -15.87 10.94 0.45
C GLY A 41 -15.50 12.43 0.47
N TRP A 42 -14.23 12.79 0.62
CA TRP A 42 -13.81 14.19 0.55
C TRP A 42 -13.24 14.49 -0.84
N LYS A 43 -13.88 15.42 -1.55
CA LYS A 43 -13.21 16.24 -2.58
C LYS A 43 -12.08 16.98 -1.89
N VAL A 44 -10.96 16.29 -1.71
CA VAL A 44 -9.77 16.88 -1.14
C VAL A 44 -9.15 17.75 -2.22
N ASP A 45 -9.37 19.05 -2.09
CA ASP A 45 -8.70 20.05 -2.92
C ASP A 45 -7.20 20.03 -2.57
N SER A 46 -6.45 19.36 -3.44
CA SER A 46 -5.00 19.22 -3.32
C SER A 46 -4.25 20.55 -3.19
N GLN A 47 -4.85 21.67 -3.61
CA GLN A 47 -4.23 22.99 -3.50
C GLN A 47 -4.32 23.51 -2.06
N ARG A 48 -5.47 23.37 -1.41
CA ARG A 48 -5.68 23.81 -0.03
C ARG A 48 -4.81 23.04 0.97
N LEU A 49 -4.61 21.74 0.75
CA LEU A 49 -3.71 20.92 1.57
C LEU A 49 -2.24 21.35 1.46
N LYS A 50 -1.78 21.76 0.27
CA LYS A 50 -0.41 22.25 0.10
C LYS A 50 -0.20 23.57 0.84
N GLU A 51 -1.21 24.42 0.88
CA GLU A 51 -1.17 25.71 1.56
C GLU A 51 -1.16 25.56 3.09
N GLU A 52 -2.00 24.68 3.64
CA GLU A 52 -2.01 24.39 5.07
C GLU A 52 -0.70 23.75 5.55
N LEU A 53 -0.09 22.84 4.78
CA LEU A 53 1.22 22.25 5.12
C LEU A 53 2.37 23.26 5.08
N ARG A 54 2.28 24.25 4.19
CA ARG A 54 3.26 25.34 4.08
C ARG A 54 3.21 26.29 5.28
N ASN A 55 2.02 26.53 5.82
CA ASN A 55 1.82 27.39 6.99
C ASN A 55 2.22 26.73 8.32
N ILE A 56 2.31 25.40 8.38
CA ILE A 56 2.75 24.67 9.59
C ILE A 56 4.28 24.57 9.66
N HIS A 57 4.97 24.64 8.52
CA HIS A 57 6.44 24.56 8.43
C HIS A 57 7.08 25.91 8.03
N GLY A 58 6.35 27.02 8.19
CA GLY A 58 6.82 28.38 7.94
C GLY A 58 6.72 29.23 9.19
#